data_AF-A0A354FE01-F1
#
_entry.id   AF-A0A354FE01-F1
#
_cell.length_a   1.000
_cell.length_b   1.000
_cell.length_c   1.000
_cell.angle_alpha   90.00
_cell.angle_beta   90.00
_cell.angle_gamma   90.00
#
_symmetry.space_group_name_H-M   'P 1'
#
loop_
_entity.id
_entity.type
_entity.pdbx_description
1 polymer ?
#
loop_
_entity_poly.entity_id
_entity_poly.type
_entity_poly.pdbx_seq_one_letter_code
_entity_poly.pdbx_strand_id
1 'polypeptide(L)' 'MSEGEYRLTIKNMPEDLRPRERLKKAGSAALSTAELLAIILRTGVKEESAIQLAHRILLEPRGLRFLTEAAFDELCQIK' A
#
# COMPACT_ATOMS: atom_id res chain seq x y z
N MET A 1 -5.73 -23.02 20.19
CA MET A 1 -4.33 -22.58 20.07
C MET A 1 -4.32 -21.56 18.94
N SER A 2 -4.18 -20.28 19.26
CA SER A 2 -4.21 -19.19 18.28
C SER A 2 -2.92 -19.20 17.47
N GLU A 3 -2.98 -19.69 16.23
CA GLU A 3 -1.89 -19.54 15.26
C GLU A 3 -1.59 -18.05 15.11
N GLY A 4 -0.37 -17.67 15.51
CA GLY A 4 0.13 -16.32 15.26
C GLY A 4 0.11 -16.07 13.76
N GLU A 5 -0.81 -15.22 13.32
CA GLU A 5 -0.99 -14.82 11.93
C GLU A 5 0.37 -14.32 11.38
N TYR A 6 1.05 -15.15 10.58
CA TYR A 6 2.33 -14.80 9.98
C TYR A 6 2.09 -13.72 8.93
N ARG A 7 2.17 -12.46 9.36
CA ARG A 7 1.93 -11.29 8.53
C ARG A 7 3.20 -10.86 7.84
N LEU A 8 3.27 -11.08 6.53
CA LEU A 8 4.30 -10.50 5.68
C LEU A 8 4.12 -8.98 5.60
N THR A 9 4.77 -8.25 6.51
CA THR A 9 4.86 -6.80 6.40
C THR A 9 5.91 -6.43 5.35
N ILE A 10 5.87 -5.20 4.85
CA ILE A 10 6.91 -4.68 3.93
C ILE A 10 8.32 -4.80 4.56
N LYS A 11 8.41 -4.77 5.89
CA LYS A 11 9.69 -4.94 6.60
C LYS A 11 10.23 -6.38 6.53
N ASN A 12 9.37 -7.36 6.29
CA ASN A 12 9.75 -8.77 6.13
C ASN A 12 10.17 -9.11 4.70
N MET A 13 9.98 -8.19 3.74
CA MET A 13 10.46 -8.37 2.37
C MET A 13 11.99 -8.23 2.32
N PRO A 14 12.67 -8.97 1.43
CA PRO A 14 14.07 -8.73 1.09
C PRO A 14 14.31 -7.25 0.77
N GLU A 15 15.47 -6.73 1.16
CA GLU A 15 15.79 -5.30 1.03
C GLU A 15 15.61 -4.78 -0.39
N ASP A 16 16.08 -5.54 -1.38
CA ASP A 16 15.95 -5.22 -2.81
C ASP A 16 14.51 -5.26 -3.34
N LEU A 17 13.56 -5.81 -2.58
CA LEU A 17 12.13 -5.83 -2.95
C LEU A 17 11.33 -4.75 -2.21
N ARG A 18 11.89 -4.11 -1.18
CA ARG A 18 11.18 -3.07 -0.43
C ARG A 18 10.99 -1.82 -1.30
N PRO A 19 9.78 -1.27 -1.43
CA PRO A 19 9.51 -0.14 -2.32
C PRO A 19 10.42 1.07 -2.10
N ARG A 20 10.67 1.47 -0.85
CA ARG A 20 11.51 2.63 -0.54
C ARG A 20 12.97 2.43 -0.97
N GLU A 21 13.50 1.23 -0.74
CA GLU A 21 14.89 0.90 -1.10
C GLU A 21 15.03 0.76 -2.62
N ARG A 22 14.06 0.13 -3.28
CA ARG A 22 13.98 0.10 -4.75
C ARG A 22 13.89 1.49 -5.35
N LEU A 23 13.08 2.37 -4.77
CA LEU A 23 12.95 3.76 -5.23
C LEU A 23 14.29 4.49 -5.13
N LYS A 24 15.03 4.30 -4.04
CA LYS A 24 16.36 4.87 -3.85
C LYS A 24 17.39 4.31 -4.85
N LYS A 25 17.33 3.02 -5.17
CA LYS A 25 18.32 2.33 -6.01
C LYS A 25 18.06 2.49 -7.51
N ALA A 26 16.80 2.41 -7.94
CA ALA A 26 16.42 2.30 -9.36
C ALA A 26 15.43 3.40 -9.82
N GLY A 27 15.03 4.31 -8.93
CA GLY A 27 14.11 5.41 -9.23
C GLY A 27 12.64 4.96 -9.34
N SER A 28 11.75 5.92 -9.55
CA SER A 28 10.29 5.68 -9.55
C SER A 28 9.81 4.82 -10.70
N ALA A 29 10.49 4.84 -11.85
CA ALA A 29 10.16 4.03 -13.02
C ALA A 29 10.29 2.51 -12.76
N ALA A 30 11.05 2.11 -11.74
CA ALA A 30 11.20 0.72 -11.35
C ALA A 30 10.08 0.21 -10.42
N LEU A 31 9.12 1.07 -10.07
CA LEU A 31 8.02 0.74 -9.15
C LEU A 31 6.68 0.79 -9.89
N SER A 32 5.77 -0.07 -9.47
CA SER A 32 4.36 0.03 -9.86
C SER A 32 3.70 1.25 -9.19
N THR A 33 2.59 1.72 -9.78
CA THR A 33 1.76 2.77 -9.19
C THR A 33 1.30 2.42 -7.77
N ALA A 34 1.00 1.14 -7.52
CA ALA A 34 0.62 0.66 -6.18
C ALA A 34 1.77 0.77 -5.18
N GLU A 35 3.00 0.42 -5.57
CA GLU A 35 4.17 0.57 -4.70
C GLU A 35 4.48 2.05 -4.42
N LEU A 36 4.35 2.92 -5.42
CA LEU A 36 4.52 4.36 -5.25
C LEU A 36 3.48 4.93 -4.29
N LEU A 37 2.21 4.55 -4.45
CA LEU A 37 1.15 4.95 -3.53
C LEU A 37 1.39 4.39 -2.12
N ALA A 38 1.83 3.14 -1.99
CA ALA A 38 2.17 2.53 -0.70
C ALA A 38 3.29 3.27 0.05
N ILE A 39 4.26 3.85 -0.67
CA ILE A 39 5.30 4.69 -0.08
C ILE A 39 4.68 5.94 0.55
N ILE A 40 3.74 6.58 -0.16
CA ILE A 40 3.01 7.78 0.28
C ILE A 40 2.11 7.47 1.48
N LEU A 41 1.39 6.35 1.46
CA LEU A 41 0.55 5.89 2.57
C LEU A 41 1.37 5.57 3.84
N ARG A 42 2.65 5.22 3.67
CA ARG A 42 3.65 4.87 4.71
C ARG A 42 3.34 3.64 5.56
N THR A 43 2.07 3.36 5.84
CA THR A 43 1.61 2.27 6.69
C THR A 43 0.38 1.64 6.05
N GLY A 44 0.27 0.32 6.21
CA GLY A 44 -0.97 -0.37 5.93
C GLY A 44 -1.92 -0.26 7.10
N VAL A 45 -2.95 -1.07 7.05
CA VAL A 45 -4.01 -1.20 8.05
C VAL A 45 -3.78 -2.48 8.85
N LYS A 46 -4.67 -2.79 9.80
CA LYS A 46 -4.49 -3.96 10.65
C LYS A 46 -4.45 -5.26 9.84
N GLU A 47 -5.25 -5.36 8.77
CA GLU A 47 -5.44 -6.60 8.01
C GLU A 47 -4.58 -6.68 6.74
N GLU A 48 -4.02 -5.55 6.27
CA GLU A 48 -3.36 -5.45 4.96
C GLU A 48 -2.11 -4.56 5.00
N SER A 49 -1.08 -4.93 4.24
CA SER A 49 0.10 -4.11 4.02
C SER A 49 -0.22 -2.83 3.22
N ALA A 50 0.65 -1.82 3.29
CA ALA A 50 0.46 -0.57 2.54
C ALA A 50 0.35 -0.79 1.02
N ILE A 51 0.99 -1.86 0.49
CA ILE A 51 0.92 -2.23 -0.93
C ILE A 51 -0.47 -2.79 -1.27
N GLN A 52 -1.01 -3.68 -0.43
CA GLN A 52 -2.36 -4.23 -0.61
C GLN A 52 -3.42 -3.13 -0.51
N LEU A 53 -3.29 -2.24 0.49
CA LEU A 53 -4.16 -1.08 0.63
C LEU A 53 -4.09 -0.16 -0.60
N ALA A 54 -2.89 0.12 -1.11
CA ALA A 54 -2.71 0.89 -2.33
C ALA A 54 -3.38 0.23 -3.55
N HIS A 55 -3.27 -1.11 -3.68
CA HIS A 55 -3.97 -1.84 -4.73
C HIS A 55 -5.49 -1.68 -4.63
N ARG A 56 -6.07 -1.78 -3.42
CA ARG A 56 -7.51 -1.59 -3.23
C ARG A 56 -7.96 -0.18 -3.61
N ILE A 57 -7.21 0.84 -3.23
CA ILE A 57 -7.50 2.22 -3.63
C ILE A 57 -7.42 2.39 -5.16
N LEU A 58 -6.48 1.71 -5.83
CA LEU A 58 -6.38 1.77 -7.28
C LEU A 58 -7.48 1.01 -8.02
N LEU A 59 -8.15 0.06 -7.34
CA LEU A 59 -9.30 -0.68 -7.86
C LEU A 59 -10.63 0.06 -7.68
N GLU A 60 -10.67 1.14 -6.89
CA GLU A 60 -11.85 2.01 -6.82
C GLU A 60 -12.17 2.53 -8.24
N PRO A 61 -13.45 2.60 -8.65
CA PRO A 61 -13.82 3.07 -9.99
C PRO A 61 -13.31 4.49 -10.31
N ARG A 62 -13.15 5.33 -9.27
CA ARG A 62 -12.56 6.68 -9.38
C ARG A 62 -11.02 6.67 -9.42
N GLY A 63 -10.39 5.52 -9.19
CA GLY A 63 -8.95 5.35 -9.05
C GLY A 63 -8.37 6.31 -8.02
N LEU A 64 -7.25 6.95 -8.34
CA LEU A 64 -6.62 7.94 -7.44
C LEU A 64 -7.51 9.16 -7.11
N ARG A 65 -8.48 9.50 -7.97
CA ARG A 65 -9.41 10.62 -7.69
C ARG A 65 -10.29 10.33 -6.49
N PHE A 66 -10.49 9.06 -6.16
CA PHE A 66 -11.17 8.65 -4.92
C PHE A 66 -10.54 9.37 -3.71
N LEU A 67 -9.21 9.39 -3.59
CA LEU A 67 -8.55 10.00 -2.43
C LEU A 67 -8.76 11.51 -2.31
N THR A 68 -9.04 12.21 -3.41
CA THR A 68 -9.24 13.66 -3.43
C THR A 68 -10.70 14.07 -3.35
N GLU A 69 -11.61 13.20 -3.80
CA GLU A 69 -13.05 13.52 -3.95
C GLU A 69 -13.93 12.76 -2.95
N ALA A 70 -13.43 11.69 -2.32
CA ALA A 70 -14.21 10.88 -1.40
C ALA A 70 -14.64 11.68 -0.16
N ALA A 71 -15.89 11.47 0.24
CA ALA A 71 -16.36 11.93 1.53
C ALA A 71 -15.68 11.15 2.67
N PHE A 72 -15.71 11.70 3.89
CA PHE A 72 -15.13 11.07 5.07
C PHE A 72 -15.66 9.65 5.30
N ASP A 73 -16.96 9.43 5.18
CA ASP A 73 -17.58 8.11 5.35
C ASP A 73 -17.07 7.09 4.31
N GLU A 74 -16.86 7.53 3.07
CA GLU A 74 -16.31 6.67 2.00
C GLU A 74 -14.85 6.29 2.30
N LEU A 75 -14.04 7.24 2.77
CA LEU A 75 -12.67 6.96 3.20
C LEU A 75 -12.63 5.94 4.35
N CYS A 76 -13.57 6.02 5.30
CA CYS A 76 -13.69 5.07 6.39
C CYS A 76 -14.11 3.66 5.97
N GLN A 77 -14.70 3.48 4.78
CA GLN A 77 -15.01 2.14 4.25
C GLN A 77 -13.76 1.42 3.69
N ILE A 78 -12.69 2.16 3.38
CA ILE A 78 -11.41 1.55 3.02
C ILE A 78 -10.71 1.11 4.31
N LYS A 79 -10.99 -0.14 4.69
CA LYS A 79 -10.38 -0.83 5.83
C LYS A 79 -8.95 -1.21 5.62
#